data_AF-A0A2L2NIH5-F1
#
_entry.id   AF-A0A2L2NIH5-F1
#
_cell.length_a   1.000
_cell.length_b   1.000
_cell.length_c   1.000
_cell.angle_alpha   90.00
_cell.angle_beta   90.00
_cell.angle_gamma   90.00
#
_symmetry.space_group_name_H-M   'P 1'
#
loop_
_entity.id
_entity.type
_entity.pdbx_description
1 polymer ?
#
loop_
_entity_poly.entity_id
_entity_poly.type
_entity_poly.pdbx_seq_one_letter_code
_entity_poly.pdbx_strand_id
1 'polypeptide(L)'
;MDEIVRKLAGIGLPAVVLLITMASTGLAGAAAITAALAMLGPGGMIGGIVLLGIIGLASDALTRYGLTALLQGIYEERRVRGESLQTLCREIDGLPITRELKLLIKEYIRCSH
;
A
#
# COMPACT_ATOMS: atom_id res chain seq x y z
N MET A 1 12.58 3.17 -10.97
CA MET A 1 11.41 2.58 -10.26
C MET A 1 10.15 2.98 -10.99
N ASP A 2 9.18 2.06 -11.07
CA ASP A 2 7.88 2.31 -11.69
C ASP A 2 7.17 3.54 -11.08
N GLU A 3 6.57 4.37 -11.94
CA GLU A 3 5.87 5.60 -11.53
C GLU A 3 4.74 5.31 -10.53
N ILE A 4 4.10 4.15 -10.64
CA ILE A 4 3.03 3.70 -9.73
C ILE A 4 3.58 3.45 -8.32
N VAL A 5 4.71 2.74 -8.21
CA VAL A 5 5.38 2.49 -6.92
C VAL A 5 5.78 3.81 -6.28
N ARG A 6 6.29 4.76 -7.08
CA ARG A 6 6.66 6.09 -6.61
C ARG A 6 5.47 6.89 -6.08
N LYS A 7 4.32 6.81 -6.75
CA LYS A 7 3.07 7.44 -6.30
C LYS A 7 2.55 6.79 -5.01
N LEU A 8 2.53 5.46 -4.92
CA LEU A 8 2.10 4.74 -3.73
C LEU A 8 3.00 5.03 -2.53
N ALA A 9 4.32 5.10 -2.74
CA ALA A 9 5.28 5.50 -1.72
C ALA A 9 5.07 6.94 -1.23
N GLY A 10 4.62 7.84 -2.10
CA GLY A 10 4.23 9.20 -1.71
C GLY A 10 2.97 9.27 -0.83
N ILE A 11 2.05 8.30 -0.96
CA ILE A 11 0.89 8.17 -0.07
C ILE A 11 1.32 7.58 1.28
N GLY A 12 2.30 6.66 1.27
CA GLY A 12 2.92 6.10 2.46
C GLY A 12 2.12 4.97 3.10
N LEU A 13 2.11 4.91 4.44
CA LEU A 13 1.46 3.85 5.21
C LEU A 13 -0.02 3.61 4.82
N PRO A 14 -0.86 4.64 4.56
CA PRO A 14 -2.23 4.42 4.10
C PRO A 14 -2.32 3.57 2.81
N ALA A 15 -1.39 3.75 1.86
CA ALA A 15 -1.35 2.93 0.64
C ALA A 15 -0.89 1.50 0.93
N VAL A 16 0.07 1.31 1.84
CA VAL A 16 0.51 -0.03 2.27
C VAL A 16 -0.66 -0.80 2.88
N VAL A 17 -1.42 -0.17 3.78
CA VAL A 17 -2.61 -0.78 4.39
C VAL A 17 -3.65 -1.10 3.33
N LEU A 18 -3.91 -0.20 2.38
CA LEU A 18 -4.84 -0.43 1.27
C LEU A 18 -4.42 -1.65 0.41
N LEU A 19 -3.15 -1.78 0.08
CA LEU A 19 -2.65 -2.92 -0.72
C LEU A 19 -2.83 -4.24 0.03
N ILE A 20 -2.55 -4.24 1.34
CA ILE A 20 -2.72 -5.43 2.19
C ILE A 20 -4.20 -5.81 2.30
N THR A 21 -5.08 -4.82 2.52
CA THR A 21 -6.53 -5.09 2.60
C THR A 21 -7.08 -5.57 1.26
N MET A 22 -6.65 -4.99 0.15
CA MET A 22 -7.04 -5.45 -1.19
C MET A 22 -6.52 -6.85 -1.49
N ALA A 23 -5.27 -7.17 -1.12
CA ALA A 23 -4.71 -8.50 -1.33
C ALA A 23 -5.39 -9.58 -0.45
N SER A 24 -5.91 -9.21 0.73
CA SER A 24 -6.58 -10.12 1.66
C SER A 24 -8.09 -10.26 1.41
N THR A 25 -8.77 -9.20 0.99
CA THR A 25 -10.25 -9.16 0.83
C THR A 25 -10.71 -9.07 -0.62
N GLY A 26 -9.79 -8.84 -1.56
CA GLY A 26 -10.09 -8.62 -2.97
C GLY A 26 -10.81 -7.30 -3.25
N LEU A 27 -11.45 -7.21 -4.42
CA LEU A 27 -12.18 -6.02 -4.87
C LEU A 27 -13.40 -5.68 -3.99
N ALA A 28 -13.88 -6.65 -3.19
CA ALA A 28 -15.03 -6.49 -2.31
C ALA A 28 -14.77 -5.48 -1.17
N GLY A 29 -13.58 -5.50 -0.55
CA GLY A 29 -13.20 -4.53 0.47
C GLY A 29 -13.08 -3.11 -0.09
N ALA A 30 -12.50 -2.99 -1.29
CA ALA A 30 -12.42 -1.73 -2.03
C ALA A 30 -13.80 -1.12 -2.32
N ALA A 31 -14.73 -1.93 -2.84
CA ALA A 31 -16.09 -1.48 -3.15
C ALA A 31 -16.87 -1.05 -1.90
N ALA A 32 -16.69 -1.74 -0.77
CA ALA A 32 -17.34 -1.38 0.50
C ALA A 32 -16.90 -0.01 1.02
N ILE A 33 -15.59 0.30 0.92
CA ILE A 33 -15.06 1.61 1.33
C ILE A 33 -15.61 2.72 0.43
N THR A 34 -15.63 2.51 -0.89
CA THR A 34 -16.20 3.47 -1.83
C THR A 34 -17.69 3.71 -1.58
N ALA A 35 -18.47 2.66 -1.31
CA ALA A 35 -19.89 2.78 -0.99
C ALA A 35 -20.11 3.59 0.31
N ALA A 36 -19.31 3.32 1.34
CA ALA A 36 -19.34 4.09 2.58
C ALA A 36 -18.97 5.57 2.36
N LEU A 37 -17.98 5.86 1.50
CA LEU A 37 -17.66 7.23 1.12
C LEU A 37 -18.83 7.89 0.40
N ALA A 38 -19.44 7.23 -0.59
CA ALA A 38 -20.58 7.79 -1.34
C ALA A 38 -21.77 8.15 -0.44
N MET A 39 -21.96 7.43 0.68
CA MET A 39 -23.02 7.70 1.66
C MET A 39 -22.80 8.98 2.49
N LEU A 40 -21.58 9.54 2.53
CA LEU A 40 -21.25 10.76 3.29
C LEU A 40 -21.69 12.06 2.57
N GLY A 41 -22.40 11.97 1.44
CA GLY A 41 -22.92 13.12 0.69
C GLY A 41 -22.11 13.47 -0.57
N PRO A 42 -22.29 14.66 -1.17
CA PRO A 42 -21.70 15.02 -2.46
C PRO A 42 -20.16 14.95 -2.49
N GLY A 43 -19.50 15.34 -1.40
CA GLY A 43 -18.04 15.20 -1.24
C GLY A 43 -17.61 13.74 -1.13
N GLY A 44 -18.49 12.89 -0.59
CA GLY A 44 -18.33 11.44 -0.53
C GLY A 44 -18.28 10.78 -1.90
N MET A 45 -19.09 11.23 -2.86
CA MET A 45 -19.05 10.74 -4.25
C MET A 45 -17.73 11.11 -4.94
N ILE A 46 -17.27 12.37 -4.81
CA ILE A 46 -15.99 12.80 -5.38
C ILE A 46 -14.83 12.02 -4.76
N GLY A 47 -14.80 11.92 -3.43
CA GLY A 47 -13.79 11.14 -2.72
C GLY A 47 -13.83 9.66 -3.12
N GLY A 48 -15.03 9.10 -3.32
CA GLY A 48 -15.24 7.76 -3.83
C GLY A 48 -14.63 7.54 -5.22
N ILE A 49 -14.84 8.46 -6.16
CA ILE A 49 -14.25 8.37 -7.52
C ILE A 49 -12.72 8.44 -7.46
N VAL A 50 -12.16 9.36 -6.68
CA VAL A 50 -10.70 9.46 -6.51
C VAL A 50 -10.14 8.16 -5.93
N LEU A 51 -10.79 7.62 -4.90
CA LEU A 51 -10.39 6.37 -4.27
C LEU A 51 -10.51 5.18 -5.25
N LEU A 52 -11.56 5.11 -6.06
CA LEU A 52 -11.69 4.10 -7.12
C LEU A 52 -10.56 4.18 -8.14
N GLY A 53 -10.11 5.39 -8.50
CA GLY A 53 -8.93 5.58 -9.36
C GLY A 53 -7.67 4.99 -8.74
N ILE A 54 -7.45 5.21 -7.44
CA ILE A 54 -6.31 4.64 -6.70
C ILE A 54 -6.43 3.12 -6.61
N ILE A 55 -7.61 2.59 -6.29
CA ILE A 55 -7.89 1.15 -6.24
C ILE A 55 -7.65 0.50 -7.60
N GLY A 56 -8.06 1.14 -8.70
CA GLY A 56 -7.82 0.63 -10.06
C GLY A 56 -6.33 0.50 -10.35
N LEU A 57 -5.55 1.56 -10.06
CA LEU A 57 -4.08 1.53 -10.23
C LEU A 57 -3.41 0.50 -9.30
N ALA A 58 -3.86 0.41 -8.06
CA ALA A 58 -3.37 -0.56 -7.09
C ALA A 58 -3.69 -2.00 -7.52
N SER A 59 -4.86 -2.24 -8.11
CA SER A 59 -5.27 -3.56 -8.63
C SER A 59 -4.42 -4.00 -9.81
N ASP A 60 -4.19 -3.09 -10.78
CA ASP A 60 -3.30 -3.35 -11.92
C ASP A 60 -1.87 -3.66 -11.44
N ALA A 61 -1.35 -2.86 -10.50
CA ALA A 61 -0.05 -3.08 -9.91
C ALA A 61 0.04 -4.43 -9.16
N LEU A 62 -0.96 -4.77 -8.33
CA LEU A 62 -1.01 -6.05 -7.60
C LEU A 62 -1.03 -7.23 -8.57
N THR A 63 -1.74 -7.10 -9.68
CA THR A 63 -1.83 -8.15 -10.71
C THR A 63 -0.52 -8.31 -11.47
N ARG A 64 0.20 -7.20 -11.75
CA ARG A 64 1.46 -7.23 -12.52
C ARG A 64 2.67 -7.67 -11.70
N TYR A 65 2.82 -7.14 -10.50
CA TYR A 65 4.05 -7.30 -9.70
C TYR A 65 3.86 -8.22 -8.49
N GLY A 66 2.62 -8.43 -8.04
CA GLY A 66 2.33 -9.13 -6.80
C GLY A 66 2.57 -8.28 -5.55
N LEU A 67 2.00 -8.70 -4.42
CA LEU A 67 2.05 -7.95 -3.17
C LEU A 67 3.49 -7.78 -2.64
N THR A 68 4.31 -8.83 -2.66
CA THR A 68 5.67 -8.82 -2.12
C THR A 68 6.55 -7.78 -2.81
N ALA A 69 6.61 -7.82 -4.15
CA ALA A 69 7.46 -6.92 -4.92
C ALA A 69 6.99 -5.46 -4.82
N LEU A 70 5.67 -5.22 -4.76
CA LEU A 70 5.13 -3.88 -4.54
C LEU A 70 5.52 -3.31 -3.18
N LEU A 71 5.37 -4.09 -2.11
CA LEU A 71 5.76 -3.63 -0.77
C LEU A 71 7.25 -3.34 -0.70
N GLN A 72 8.10 -4.23 -1.23
CA GLN A 72 9.54 -4.01 -1.32
C GLN A 72 9.88 -2.72 -2.08
N GLY A 73 9.24 -2.49 -3.23
CA GLY A 73 9.42 -1.26 -4.01
C GLY A 73 8.97 -0.01 -3.24
N ILE A 74 7.81 -0.05 -2.57
CA ILE A 74 7.31 1.09 -1.80
C ILE A 74 8.27 1.45 -0.66
N TYR A 75 8.69 0.45 0.12
CA TYR A 75 9.59 0.69 1.26
C TYR A 75 10.99 1.15 0.81
N GLU A 76 11.50 0.66 -0.31
CA GLU A 76 12.77 1.14 -0.86
C GLU A 76 12.67 2.58 -1.38
N GLU A 77 11.57 2.95 -2.04
CA GLU A 77 11.36 4.35 -2.46
C GLU A 77 11.28 5.29 -1.25
N ARG A 78 10.57 4.88 -0.19
CA ARG A 78 10.47 5.67 1.06
C ARG A 78 11.83 5.82 1.73
N ARG A 79 12.65 4.78 1.72
CA ARG A 79 14.04 4.83 2.18
C ARG A 79 14.89 5.80 1.35
N VAL A 80 14.80 5.73 0.02
CA VAL A 80 15.50 6.65 -0.90
C VAL A 80 15.06 8.11 -0.70
N ARG A 81 13.80 8.33 -0.30
CA ARG A 81 13.25 9.64 0.06
C ARG A 81 13.72 10.19 1.40
N GLY A 82 14.54 9.44 2.14
CA GLY A 82 15.15 9.88 3.40
C GLY A 82 14.37 9.48 4.66
N GLU A 83 13.36 8.61 4.56
CA GLU A 83 12.75 8.03 5.76
C GLU A 83 13.78 7.13 6.49
N SER A 84 13.83 7.23 7.82
CA SER A 84 14.81 6.47 8.59
C SER A 84 14.51 4.96 8.55
N LEU A 85 15.56 4.15 8.42
CA LEU A 85 15.42 2.69 8.45
C LEU A 85 14.70 2.21 9.71
N GLN A 86 14.99 2.80 10.88
CA GLN A 86 14.35 2.43 12.14
C GLN A 86 12.83 2.66 12.11
N THR A 87 12.38 3.78 11.52
CA THR A 87 10.95 4.06 11.34
C THR A 87 10.31 3.02 10.43
N LEU A 88 10.94 2.74 9.29
CA LEU A 88 10.43 1.77 8.31
C LEU A 88 10.37 0.36 8.91
N CYS A 89 11.41 -0.09 9.65
CA CYS A 89 11.40 -1.41 10.28
C CYS A 89 10.28 -1.54 11.32
N ARG A 90 10.09 -0.52 12.18
CA ARG A 90 9.00 -0.49 13.18
C ARG A 90 7.63 -0.52 12.51
N GLU A 91 7.47 0.21 11.41
CA GLU A 91 6.24 0.22 10.63
C GLU A 91 5.94 -1.18 10.09
N ILE A 92 6.93 -1.85 9.48
CA ILE A 92 6.81 -3.21 8.94
C ILE A 92 6.42 -4.22 10.03
N ASP A 93 6.98 -4.09 11.24
CA ASP A 93 6.61 -4.94 12.38
C ASP A 93 5.15 -4.81 12.78
N GLY A 94 4.59 -3.61 12.68
CA GLY A 94 3.19 -3.31 12.96
C GLY A 94 2.19 -3.79 11.89
N LEU A 95 2.65 -4.17 10.70
CA LEU A 95 1.75 -4.56 9.61
C LEU A 95 1.02 -5.89 9.90
N PRO A 96 -0.28 -6.00 9.57
CA PRO A 96 -1.06 -7.23 9.70
C PRO A 96 -0.80 -8.20 8.54
N ILE A 97 0.46 -8.60 8.35
CA ILE A 97 0.91 -9.56 7.31
C ILE A 97 1.70 -10.72 7.94
N THR A 98 1.94 -11.77 7.15
CA THR A 98 2.70 -12.94 7.60
C THR A 98 4.14 -12.58 7.98
N ARG A 99 4.71 -13.31 8.95
CA ARG A 99 6.11 -13.10 9.39
C ARG A 99 7.10 -13.25 8.24
N GLU A 100 6.88 -14.20 7.35
CA GLU A 100 7.72 -14.40 6.16
C GLU A 100 7.73 -13.15 5.28
N LEU A 101 6.57 -12.55 5.01
CA LEU A 101 6.50 -11.34 4.18
C LEU A 101 7.20 -10.15 4.84
N LYS A 102 7.10 -10.01 6.18
CA LYS A 102 7.85 -8.99 6.93
C LYS A 102 9.35 -9.16 6.76
N LEU A 103 9.85 -10.39 6.87
CA LEU A 103 11.26 -10.71 6.71
C LEU A 103 11.75 -10.37 5.29
N LEU A 104 11.01 -10.77 4.26
CA LEU A 104 11.34 -10.47 2.87
C LEU A 104 11.42 -8.95 2.59
N ILE A 105 10.56 -8.13 3.19
CA ILE A 105 10.60 -6.68 3.02
C ILE A 105 11.80 -6.11 3.78
N LYS A 106 12.02 -6.53 5.03
CA LYS A 106 13.13 -6.06 5.87
C LYS A 106 14.50 -6.39 5.27
N GLU A 107 14.67 -7.61 4.77
CA GLU A 107 15.89 -8.05 4.12
C GLU A 107 16.17 -7.22 2.85
N TYR A 108 15.13 -6.93 2.07
CA TYR A 108 15.24 -6.11 0.86
C TYR A 108 15.72 -4.69 1.14
N ILE A 109 15.15 -4.01 2.15
CA ILE A 109 15.55 -2.63 2.51
C ILE A 109 16.76 -2.57 3.46
N ARG A 110 17.38 -3.73 3.77
CA ARG A 110 18.49 -3.88 4.72
C ARG A 110 18.18 -3.37 6.13
N CYS A 111 16.97 -3.63 6.62
CA CYS A 111 16.68 -3.54 8.05
C CYS A 111 17.50 -4.61 8.79
N SER A 112 18.57 -4.20 9.47
CA SER A 112 19.32 -5.08 10.38
C SER A 112 18.41 -5.56 11.51
N HIS A 113 18.56 -6.83 11.86
CA HIS A 113 17.88 -7.48 12.98
C HIS A 113 18.35 -6.95 14.34
#